data_AF-A0AAE1UPS7-F1
#
_entry.id   AF-A0AAE1UPS7-F1
#
_cell.length_a   1.000
_cell.length_b   1.000
_cell.length_c   1.000
_cell.angle_alpha   90.00
_cell.angle_beta   90.00
_cell.angle_gamma   90.00
#
_symmetry.space_group_name_H-M   'P 1'
#
loop_
_entity.id
_entity.type
_entity.pdbx_description
1 polymer ?
#
loop_
_entity_poly.entity_id
_entity_poly.type
_entity_poly.pdbx_seq_one_letter_code
_entity_poly.pdbx_strand_id
1 'polypeptide(L)'
;MSQISDKQVPKRRVKTGRDRKLNQDEDVNKDGGPISNCEVISNSCGICNEIVKDDERAMKCEICEVWFHIVCEKMPSVVYDYIVAVDQHISWYCTSCQKGCVKLHKSIKELRKQTGILSNKQTVLEEKVNVLAEVVVENQEASKATEARLGTLEAKAVNVEDKIDNNNEKHMIMENKLGNLEAKFAAWEEKLSPGADSNINYADVIKNEAVPDLQSIMKEEIEQFKKNMEDKDKRQKEEYEQQVQELKDEEARKNNIIIYGVPESKEKDEAKRREDDRKFIMETIENKMEIEISQNSLTKLFRLGKIEPNEEKPRPLLV
;
A
#
# COMPACT_ATOMS: atom_id res chain seq x y z
N MET A 1 18.32 -38.54 -2.00
CA MET A 1 19.48 -37.74 -1.54
C MET A 1 19.65 -36.58 -2.50
N SER A 2 18.90 -35.50 -2.29
CA SER A 2 18.99 -34.28 -3.11
C SER A 2 19.39 -33.14 -2.18
N GLN A 3 20.55 -32.55 -2.46
CA GLN A 3 21.13 -31.47 -1.67
C GLN A 3 20.31 -30.19 -1.89
N ILE A 4 19.63 -29.74 -0.84
CA ILE A 4 19.00 -28.42 -0.79
C ILE A 4 20.11 -27.45 -0.40
N SER A 5 20.52 -26.61 -1.35
CA SER A 5 21.49 -25.54 -1.13
C SER A 5 20.82 -24.38 -0.37
N ASP A 6 21.30 -24.11 0.84
CA ASP A 6 20.96 -22.96 1.67
C ASP A 6 21.23 -21.64 0.94
N LYS A 7 20.16 -20.94 0.55
CA LYS A 7 20.23 -19.55 0.12
C LYS A 7 20.35 -18.65 1.36
N GLN A 8 21.55 -18.12 1.58
CA GLN A 8 21.81 -17.10 2.60
C GLN A 8 20.96 -15.85 2.34
N VAL A 9 20.09 -15.54 3.30
CA VAL A 9 19.33 -14.29 3.36
C VAL A 9 20.28 -13.16 3.78
N PRO A 10 20.37 -12.03 3.03
CA PRO A 10 21.20 -10.91 3.43
C PRO A 10 20.60 -10.23 4.67
N LYS A 11 21.33 -10.26 5.78
CA LYS A 11 21.01 -9.54 7.02
C LYS A 11 20.94 -8.03 6.72
N ARG A 12 19.72 -7.49 6.63
CA ARG A 12 19.49 -6.03 6.62
C ARG A 12 19.94 -5.48 7.97
N ARG A 13 21.09 -4.80 7.95
CA ARG A 13 21.65 -4.05 9.07
C ARG A 13 20.74 -2.86 9.35
N VAL A 14 19.84 -2.99 10.33
CA VAL A 14 19.09 -1.86 10.88
C VAL A 14 20.10 -0.90 11.49
N LYS A 15 20.33 0.23 10.82
CA LYS A 15 21.08 1.35 11.40
C LYS A 15 20.16 2.00 12.43
N THR A 16 20.39 1.70 13.70
CA THR A 16 19.84 2.45 14.83
C THR A 16 20.39 3.88 14.74
N GLY A 17 19.54 4.76 14.23
CA GLY A 17 19.84 6.18 14.07
C GLY A 17 19.83 6.87 15.42
N ARG A 18 21.04 7.11 15.94
CA ARG A 18 21.48 8.30 16.69
C ARG A 18 20.49 8.90 17.69
N ASP A 19 20.77 8.58 18.95
CA ASP A 19 20.83 9.48 20.09
C ASP A 19 20.66 10.97 19.75
N ARG A 20 19.44 11.45 19.96
CA ARG A 20 19.13 12.87 20.03
C ARG A 20 19.68 13.36 21.37
N LYS A 21 20.91 13.91 21.35
CA LYS A 21 21.46 14.70 22.45
C LYS A 21 20.43 15.78 22.80
N LEU A 22 19.82 15.62 23.98
CA LEU A 22 19.16 16.68 24.70
C LEU A 22 20.24 17.71 25.02
N ASN A 23 20.25 18.83 24.29
CA ASN A 23 20.94 20.03 24.76
C ASN A 23 20.15 20.53 25.97
N GLN A 24 20.74 20.30 27.15
CA GLN A 24 20.47 21.10 28.33
C GLN A 24 21.20 22.42 28.10
N ASP A 25 20.48 23.39 27.52
CA ASP A 25 20.90 24.78 27.63
C ASP A 25 20.38 25.30 28.97
N GLU A 26 21.32 25.48 29.88
CA GLU A 26 21.15 26.16 31.17
C GLU A 26 20.79 27.62 30.91
N ASP A 27 19.49 27.93 30.89
CA ASP A 27 19.04 29.32 30.94
C ASP A 27 19.13 29.84 32.38
N VAL A 28 20.20 30.58 32.57
CA VAL A 28 20.54 31.47 33.68
C VAL A 28 19.36 32.40 33.97
N ASN A 29 18.55 32.04 34.96
CA ASN A 29 17.71 32.98 35.70
C ASN A 29 18.62 33.94 36.49
N LYS A 30 18.92 35.10 35.89
CA LYS A 30 19.43 36.27 36.61
C LYS A 30 18.38 37.37 36.57
N ASP A 31 17.82 37.60 37.75
CA ASP A 31 17.51 38.91 38.31
C ASP A 31 16.59 39.79 37.47
N GLY A 32 15.28 39.54 37.63
CA GLY A 32 14.24 40.54 37.45
C GLY A 32 14.41 41.68 38.46
N GLY A 33 15.31 42.62 38.17
CA GLY A 33 15.31 43.94 38.77
C GLY A 33 14.16 44.78 38.19
N PRO A 34 13.51 45.65 38.98
CA PRO A 34 12.46 46.52 38.48
C PRO A 34 13.09 47.55 37.53
N ILE A 35 12.81 47.41 36.22
CA ILE A 35 13.13 48.44 35.22
C ILE A 35 12.16 49.60 35.47
N SER A 36 12.46 50.40 36.48
CA SER A 36 11.97 51.77 36.64
C SER A 36 12.84 52.66 35.76
N ASN A 37 12.58 52.63 34.45
CA ASN A 37 13.11 53.62 33.54
C ASN A 37 11.91 54.24 32.83
N CYS A 38 11.37 55.32 33.40
CA CYS A 38 10.52 56.24 32.65
C CYS A 38 11.38 56.74 31.48
N GLU A 39 11.09 56.24 30.28
CA GLU A 39 11.68 56.71 29.03
C GLU A 39 11.39 58.20 28.91
N VAL A 40 12.42 59.01 29.20
CA VAL A 40 12.47 60.40 28.76
C VAL A 40 12.58 60.31 27.24
N ILE A 41 11.45 60.44 26.55
CA ILE A 41 11.40 60.54 25.09
C ILE A 41 12.25 61.75 24.72
N SER A 42 13.47 61.52 24.28
CA SER A 42 14.39 62.60 23.92
C SER A 42 13.89 63.23 22.63
N ASN A 43 13.51 64.51 22.67
CA ASN A 43 13.18 65.32 21.49
C ASN A 43 14.44 65.64 20.66
N SER A 44 15.45 64.78 20.65
CA SER A 44 16.68 64.94 19.87
C SER A 44 16.56 64.23 18.53
N CYS A 45 17.25 64.77 17.53
CA CYS A 45 17.31 64.18 16.21
C CYS A 45 18.13 62.89 16.23
N GLY A 46 17.59 61.80 15.67
CA GLY A 46 18.26 60.50 15.63
C GLY A 46 19.51 60.39 14.74
N ILE A 47 19.95 61.48 14.09
CA ILE A 47 21.17 61.51 13.25
C ILE A 47 22.22 62.47 13.83
N CYS A 48 21.87 63.73 14.07
CA CYS A 48 22.81 64.73 14.60
C CYS A 48 22.82 64.81 16.14
N ASN A 49 21.86 64.17 16.83
CA ASN A 49 21.65 64.21 18.28
C ASN A 49 21.36 65.61 18.88
N GLU A 50 21.11 66.61 18.04
CA GLU A 50 20.70 67.94 18.49
C GLU A 50 19.20 67.95 18.86
N ILE A 51 18.81 68.80 19.81
CA ILE A 51 17.40 68.94 20.24
C ILE A 51 16.60 69.59 19.11
N VAL A 52 15.55 68.92 18.68
CA VAL A 52 14.58 69.41 17.68
C VAL A 52 13.67 70.43 18.36
N LYS A 53 13.61 71.64 17.80
CA LYS A 53 12.72 72.71 18.28
C LYS A 53 11.42 72.75 17.49
N ASP A 54 10.38 73.36 18.07
CA ASP A 54 9.04 73.45 17.47
C ASP A 54 9.01 74.27 16.16
N ASP A 55 9.99 75.15 15.93
CA ASP A 55 10.15 75.96 14.72
C ASP A 55 10.97 75.27 13.62
N GLU A 56 11.59 74.12 13.92
CA GLU A 56 12.42 73.38 12.99
C GLU A 56 11.61 72.36 12.18
N ARG A 57 11.97 72.20 10.90
CA ARG A 57 11.36 71.19 10.04
C ARG A 57 11.87 69.80 10.42
N ALA A 58 11.05 69.06 11.16
CA ALA A 58 11.35 67.70 11.58
C ALA A 58 10.11 66.80 11.52
N MET A 59 10.34 65.49 11.43
CA MET A 59 9.31 64.45 11.45
C MET A 59 9.64 63.38 12.48
N LYS A 60 8.62 62.91 13.23
CA LYS A 60 8.74 61.75 14.13
C LYS A 60 8.50 60.47 13.33
N CYS A 61 9.44 59.52 13.40
CA CYS A 61 9.28 58.22 12.75
C CYS A 61 8.23 57.39 13.50
N GLU A 62 7.24 56.82 12.81
CA GLU A 62 6.17 56.04 13.45
C GLU A 62 6.62 54.69 14.03
N ILE A 63 7.81 54.20 13.64
CA ILE A 63 8.29 52.88 14.07
C ILE A 63 9.20 52.98 15.29
N CYS A 64 10.21 53.85 15.24
CA CYS A 64 11.17 54.01 16.34
C CYS A 64 10.83 55.17 17.27
N GLU A 65 9.80 55.95 16.94
CA GLU A 65 9.37 57.12 17.72
C GLU A 65 10.43 58.22 17.92
N VAL A 66 11.52 58.19 17.14
CA VAL A 66 12.58 59.21 17.19
C VAL A 66 12.28 60.34 16.19
N TRP A 67 12.60 61.58 16.57
CA TRP A 67 12.52 62.74 15.70
C TRP A 67 13.70 62.83 14.73
N PHE A 68 13.48 63.33 13.52
CA PHE A 68 14.54 63.55 12.53
C PHE A 68 14.35 64.90 11.85
N HIS A 69 15.38 65.74 11.83
CA HIS A 69 15.41 66.90 10.96
C HIS A 69 15.33 66.44 9.50
N ILE A 70 14.52 67.12 8.68
CA ILE A 70 14.35 66.73 7.27
C ILE A 70 15.67 66.79 6.50
N VAL A 71 16.57 67.70 6.88
CA VAL A 71 17.90 67.87 6.26
C VAL A 71 18.81 66.70 6.59
N CYS A 72 18.84 66.27 7.86
CA CYS A 72 19.66 65.13 8.30
C CYS A 72 19.24 63.83 7.58
N GLU A 73 17.94 63.67 7.36
CA GLU A 73 17.35 62.54 6.66
C GLU A 73 17.39 62.68 5.12
N LYS A 74 17.88 63.82 4.62
CA LYS A 74 17.94 64.16 3.19
C LYS A 74 16.55 64.13 2.51
N MET A 75 15.50 64.49 3.24
CA MET A 75 14.15 64.63 2.71
C MET A 75 13.99 66.00 2.02
N PRO A 76 13.55 66.05 0.75
CA PRO A 76 13.28 67.31 0.07
C PRO A 76 12.16 68.11 0.78
N SER A 77 12.35 69.42 0.93
CA SER A 77 11.39 70.30 1.61
C SER A 77 9.98 70.25 1.03
N VAL A 78 9.86 70.10 -0.29
CA VAL A 78 8.56 69.95 -0.99
C VAL A 78 7.81 68.69 -0.55
N VAL A 79 8.53 67.60 -0.27
CA VAL A 79 7.93 66.34 0.20
C VAL A 79 7.44 66.49 1.64
N TYR A 80 8.23 67.14 2.49
CA TYR A 80 7.81 67.47 3.86
C TYR A 80 6.55 68.33 3.86
N ASP A 81 6.56 69.42 3.09
CA ASP A 81 5.43 70.35 2.99
C ASP A 81 4.17 69.62 2.49
N TYR A 82 4.32 68.68 1.55
CA TYR A 82 3.24 67.81 1.08
C TYR A 82 2.71 66.87 2.17
N ILE A 83 3.58 66.16 2.91
CA ILE A 83 3.16 65.24 3.98
C ILE A 83 2.41 66.00 5.08
N VAL A 84 2.89 67.19 5.46
CA VAL A 84 2.22 68.04 6.45
C VAL A 84 0.89 68.58 5.92
N ALA A 85 0.80 68.92 4.64
CA ALA A 85 -0.41 69.48 4.03
C ALA A 85 -1.53 68.47 3.77
N VAL A 86 -1.20 67.19 3.55
CA VAL A 86 -2.17 66.14 3.15
C VAL A 86 -2.90 65.50 4.34
N ASP A 87 -2.65 65.97 5.57
CA ASP A 87 -3.27 65.49 6.81
C ASP A 87 -2.88 64.04 7.20
N GLN A 88 -3.22 63.64 8.44
CA GLN A 88 -2.71 62.54 9.30
C GLN A 88 -2.69 61.10 8.74
N HIS A 89 -2.95 60.87 7.45
CA HIS A 89 -3.02 59.54 6.86
C HIS A 89 -1.75 59.08 6.15
N ILE A 90 -0.71 59.93 6.09
CA ILE A 90 0.58 59.54 5.50
C ILE A 90 1.56 59.13 6.60
N SER A 91 1.75 57.81 6.72
CA SER A 91 2.79 57.25 7.56
C SER A 91 4.18 57.59 7.04
N TRP A 92 5.03 58.10 7.93
CA TRP A 92 6.43 58.37 7.63
C TRP A 92 7.38 57.52 8.48
N TYR A 93 8.43 56.99 7.84
CA TYR A 93 9.45 56.16 8.46
C TYR A 93 10.85 56.68 8.09
N CYS A 94 11.76 56.74 9.06
CA CYS A 94 13.17 57.06 8.78
C CYS A 94 13.82 55.97 7.91
N THR A 95 14.93 56.30 7.24
CA THR A 95 15.64 55.43 6.30
C THR A 95 16.02 54.09 6.93
N SER A 96 16.41 54.09 8.19
CA SER A 96 16.74 52.88 8.95
C SER A 96 15.52 51.97 9.13
N CYS A 97 14.40 52.53 9.57
CA CYS A 97 13.14 51.81 9.72
C CYS A 97 12.57 51.36 8.37
N GLN A 98 12.64 52.19 7.32
CA GLN A 98 12.22 51.83 5.97
C GLN A 98 12.99 50.62 5.43
N LYS A 99 14.31 50.57 5.62
CA LYS A 99 15.13 49.38 5.28
C LYS A 99 14.68 48.15 6.06
N GLY A 100 14.33 48.32 7.34
CA GLY A 100 13.74 47.28 8.19
C GLY A 100 12.42 46.76 7.62
N CYS A 101 11.49 47.66 7.27
CA CYS A 101 10.20 47.32 6.67
C CYS A 101 10.35 46.55 5.35
N VAL A 102 11.29 46.93 4.48
CA VAL A 102 11.54 46.20 3.23
C VAL A 102 12.02 44.78 3.50
N LYS A 103 12.90 44.58 4.48
CA LYS A 103 13.34 43.23 4.89
C LYS A 103 12.19 42.43 5.49
N LEU A 104 11.42 43.02 6.41
CA LEU A 104 10.26 42.38 7.03
C LEU A 104 9.21 41.98 5.98
N HIS A 105 8.91 42.86 5.03
CA HIS A 105 7.97 42.58 3.95
C HIS A 105 8.42 41.40 3.08
N LYS A 106 9.73 41.31 2.76
CA LYS A 106 10.31 40.14 2.08
C LYS A 106 10.11 38.87 2.89
N SER A 107 10.38 38.89 4.19
CA SER A 107 10.16 37.75 5.09
C SER A 107 8.68 37.34 5.16
N ILE A 108 7.75 38.31 5.27
CA ILE A 108 6.30 38.05 5.26
C ILE A 108 5.88 37.41 3.93
N LYS A 109 6.40 37.88 2.80
CA LYS A 109 6.13 37.29 1.48
C LYS A 109 6.60 35.84 1.39
N GLU A 110 7.78 35.53 1.92
CA GLU A 110 8.29 34.16 1.95
C GLU A 110 7.48 33.27 2.91
N LEU A 111 7.13 33.77 4.10
CA LEU A 111 6.27 33.04 5.04
C LEU A 111 4.90 32.71 4.41
N ARG A 112 4.27 33.66 3.71
CA ARG A 112 3.02 33.40 2.99
C ARG A 112 3.16 32.30 1.93
N LYS A 113 4.28 32.27 1.21
CA LYS A 113 4.58 31.21 0.25
C LYS A 113 4.69 29.85 0.95
N GLN A 114 5.41 29.80 2.08
CA GLN A 114 5.53 28.59 2.89
C GLN A 114 4.18 28.13 3.45
N THR A 115 3.33 29.04 3.93
CA THR A 115 1.97 28.73 4.38
C THR A 115 1.13 28.12 3.27
N GLY A 116 1.22 28.64 2.03
CA GLY A 116 0.52 28.04 0.88
C GLY A 116 1.00 26.61 0.56
N ILE A 117 2.32 26.38 0.58
CA ILE A 117 2.88 25.03 0.36
C ILE A 117 2.43 24.06 1.46
N LEU A 118 2.46 24.50 2.73
CA LEU A 118 2.02 23.67 3.85
C LEU A 118 0.52 23.36 3.78
N SER A 119 -0.31 24.33 3.39
CA SER A 119 -1.74 24.13 3.17
C SER A 119 -2.01 23.06 2.10
N ASN A 120 -1.32 23.12 0.96
CA ASN A 120 -1.48 22.11 -0.09
C ASN A 120 -1.04 20.72 0.39
N LYS A 121 0.07 20.63 1.13
CA LYS A 121 0.52 19.38 1.74
C LYS A 121 -0.50 18.83 2.74
N GLN A 122 -1.17 19.69 3.49
CA GLN A 122 -2.23 19.29 4.41
C GLN A 122 -3.42 18.69 3.66
N THR A 123 -3.90 19.33 2.59
CA THR A 123 -4.99 18.78 1.76
C THR A 123 -4.64 17.41 1.16
N VAL A 124 -3.42 17.23 0.65
CA VAL A 124 -2.95 15.93 0.12
C VAL A 124 -2.88 14.87 1.22
N LEU A 125 -2.47 15.23 2.43
CA LEU A 125 -2.43 14.29 3.56
C LEU A 125 -3.85 13.92 4.01
N GLU A 126 -4.79 14.86 4.03
CA GLU A 126 -6.20 14.61 4.36
C GLU A 126 -6.82 13.63 3.35
N GLU A 127 -6.57 13.80 2.05
CA GLU A 127 -7.02 12.87 1.01
C GLU A 127 -6.44 11.45 1.21
N LYS A 128 -5.13 11.35 1.48
CA LYS A 128 -4.49 10.05 1.75
C LYS A 128 -5.03 9.37 3.01
N VAL A 129 -5.36 10.13 4.05
CA VAL A 129 -5.98 9.59 5.27
C VAL A 129 -7.37 9.04 4.98
N ASN A 130 -8.16 9.71 4.14
CA ASN A 130 -9.48 9.22 3.74
C ASN A 130 -9.39 7.91 2.95
N VAL A 131 -8.49 7.82 1.97
CA VAL A 131 -8.25 6.57 1.22
C VAL A 131 -7.80 5.43 2.14
N LEU A 132 -6.90 5.71 3.08
CA LEU A 132 -6.47 4.69 4.06
C LEU A 132 -7.62 4.24 4.96
N ALA A 133 -8.54 5.14 5.33
CA ALA A 133 -9.70 4.78 6.14
C ALA A 133 -10.63 3.81 5.38
N GLU A 134 -10.87 4.03 4.09
CA GLU A 134 -11.65 3.12 3.23
C GLU A 134 -11.00 1.74 3.16
N VAL A 135 -9.69 1.67 2.88
CA VAL A 135 -8.93 0.40 2.82
C VAL A 135 -8.97 -0.35 4.16
N VAL A 136 -8.96 0.35 5.30
CA VAL A 136 -9.07 -0.28 6.61
C VAL A 136 -10.45 -0.92 6.82
N VAL A 137 -11.53 -0.29 6.35
CA VAL A 137 -12.88 -0.86 6.41
C VAL A 137 -12.97 -2.12 5.58
N GLU A 138 -12.50 -2.09 4.33
CA GLU A 138 -12.49 -3.26 3.43
C GLU A 138 -11.71 -4.44 4.05
N ASN A 139 -10.52 -4.16 4.59
CA ASN A 139 -9.71 -5.17 5.27
C ASN A 139 -10.39 -5.74 6.52
N GLN A 140 -11.14 -4.93 7.26
CA GLN A 140 -11.90 -5.39 8.42
C GLN A 140 -13.03 -6.33 8.03
N GLU A 141 -13.74 -6.04 6.94
CA GLU A 141 -14.78 -6.92 6.40
C GLU A 141 -14.20 -8.24 5.89
N ALA A 142 -13.08 -8.17 5.15
CA ALA A 142 -12.35 -9.37 4.72
C ALA A 142 -11.90 -10.21 5.92
N SER A 143 -11.36 -9.60 6.97
CA SER A 143 -10.95 -10.29 8.21
C SER A 143 -12.13 -11.03 8.84
N LYS A 144 -13.29 -10.37 9.02
CA LYS A 144 -14.50 -11.00 9.55
C LYS A 144 -14.96 -12.19 8.70
N ALA A 145 -14.89 -12.08 7.38
CA ALA A 145 -15.23 -13.17 6.48
C ALA A 145 -14.27 -14.36 6.64
N THR A 146 -12.96 -14.09 6.82
CA THR A 146 -11.98 -15.16 7.10
C THR A 146 -12.20 -15.83 8.45
N GLU A 147 -12.53 -15.06 9.49
CA GLU A 147 -12.85 -15.59 10.83
C GLU A 147 -14.09 -16.50 10.77
N ALA A 148 -15.14 -16.09 10.05
CA ALA A 148 -16.33 -16.91 9.85
C ALA A 148 -16.00 -18.22 9.13
N ARG A 149 -15.17 -18.18 8.08
CA ARG A 149 -14.72 -19.38 7.37
C ARG A 149 -13.93 -20.31 8.29
N LEU A 150 -13.05 -19.75 9.12
CA LEU A 150 -12.25 -20.52 10.08
C LEU A 150 -13.15 -21.23 11.09
N GLY A 151 -14.17 -20.55 11.64
CA GLY A 151 -15.16 -21.18 12.52
C GLY A 151 -15.93 -22.33 11.85
N THR A 152 -16.27 -22.22 10.55
CA THR A 152 -16.89 -23.35 9.84
C THR A 152 -15.95 -24.53 9.61
N LEU A 153 -14.64 -24.28 9.44
CA LEU A 153 -13.64 -25.34 9.28
C LEU A 153 -13.37 -26.05 10.61
N GLU A 154 -13.30 -25.30 11.71
CA GLU A 154 -13.19 -25.88 13.06
C GLU A 154 -14.38 -26.80 13.35
N ALA A 155 -15.61 -26.37 13.05
CA ALA A 155 -16.80 -27.21 13.22
C ALA A 155 -16.76 -28.49 12.35
N LYS A 156 -16.22 -28.40 11.13
CA LYS A 156 -16.03 -29.59 10.28
C LYS A 156 -14.95 -30.52 10.82
N ALA A 157 -13.87 -29.99 11.39
CA ALA A 157 -12.80 -30.79 11.98
C ALA A 157 -13.34 -31.62 13.15
N VAL A 158 -14.10 -31.01 14.06
CA VAL A 158 -14.75 -31.72 15.19
C VAL A 158 -15.64 -32.85 14.68
N ASN A 159 -16.48 -32.61 13.67
CA ASN A 159 -17.33 -33.65 13.07
C ASN A 159 -16.52 -34.80 12.42
N VAL A 160 -15.32 -34.51 11.90
CA VAL A 160 -14.43 -35.55 11.37
C VAL A 160 -13.81 -36.37 12.49
N GLU A 161 -13.40 -35.73 13.59
CA GLU A 161 -12.91 -36.40 14.80
C GLU A 161 -13.98 -37.36 15.36
N ASP A 162 -15.23 -36.92 15.52
CA ASP A 162 -16.34 -37.77 15.96
C ASP A 162 -16.55 -39.00 15.06
N LYS A 163 -16.41 -38.82 13.73
CA LYS A 163 -16.51 -39.93 12.78
C LYS A 163 -15.35 -40.90 12.88
N ILE A 164 -14.14 -40.40 13.15
CA ILE A 164 -12.95 -41.23 13.38
C ILE A 164 -13.17 -42.08 14.62
N ASP A 165 -13.63 -41.49 15.73
CA ASP A 165 -13.88 -42.21 16.98
C ASP A 165 -14.95 -43.30 16.82
N ASN A 166 -16.07 -42.98 16.17
CA ASN A 166 -17.11 -43.96 15.85
C ASN A 166 -16.60 -45.09 14.93
N ASN A 167 -15.71 -44.79 13.98
CA ASN A 167 -15.11 -45.81 13.13
C ASN A 167 -14.12 -46.68 13.89
N ASN A 168 -13.34 -46.11 14.82
CA ASN A 168 -12.44 -46.84 15.69
C ASN A 168 -13.21 -47.83 16.59
N GLU A 169 -14.36 -47.43 17.14
CA GLU A 169 -15.22 -48.32 17.91
C GLU A 169 -15.73 -49.50 17.06
N LYS A 170 -16.20 -49.23 15.84
CA LYS A 170 -16.59 -50.29 14.90
C LYS A 170 -15.45 -51.22 14.55
N HIS A 171 -14.24 -50.69 14.36
CA HIS A 171 -13.03 -51.47 14.10
C HIS A 171 -12.74 -52.42 15.27
N MET A 172 -12.76 -51.91 16.50
CA MET A 172 -12.57 -52.70 17.71
C MET A 172 -13.62 -53.83 17.83
N ILE A 173 -14.88 -53.56 17.49
CA ILE A 173 -15.93 -54.59 17.43
C ILE A 173 -15.62 -55.66 16.38
N MET A 174 -15.13 -55.26 15.19
CA MET A 174 -14.76 -56.20 14.13
C MET A 174 -13.56 -57.06 14.51
N GLU A 175 -12.52 -56.49 15.13
CA GLU A 175 -11.36 -57.23 15.64
C GLU A 175 -11.79 -58.29 16.67
N ASN A 176 -12.68 -57.93 17.60
CA ASN A 176 -13.23 -58.88 18.57
C ASN A 176 -14.02 -60.02 17.91
N LYS A 177 -14.80 -59.72 16.86
CA LYS A 177 -15.51 -60.75 16.09
C LYS A 177 -14.55 -61.67 15.35
N LEU A 178 -13.49 -61.11 14.77
CA LEU A 178 -12.46 -61.87 14.06
C LEU A 178 -11.75 -62.84 15.02
N GLY A 179 -11.30 -62.36 16.17
CA GLY A 179 -10.68 -63.22 17.19
C GLY A 179 -11.61 -64.34 17.68
N ASN A 180 -12.91 -64.07 17.83
CA ASN A 180 -13.90 -65.10 18.15
C ASN A 180 -14.06 -66.15 17.04
N LEU A 181 -13.97 -65.75 15.77
CA LEU A 181 -14.03 -66.67 14.63
C LEU A 181 -12.77 -67.52 14.55
N GLU A 182 -11.59 -66.92 14.73
CA GLU A 182 -10.31 -67.62 14.78
C GLU A 182 -10.30 -68.69 15.88
N ALA A 183 -10.81 -68.38 17.07
CA ALA A 183 -10.95 -69.35 18.16
C ALA A 183 -11.90 -70.51 17.81
N LYS A 184 -13.02 -70.24 17.12
CA LYS A 184 -13.93 -71.29 16.65
C LYS A 184 -13.29 -72.18 15.59
N PHE A 185 -12.53 -71.59 14.66
CA PHE A 185 -11.78 -72.32 13.65
C PHE A 185 -10.74 -73.24 14.29
N ALA A 186 -9.96 -72.74 15.25
CA ALA A 186 -8.99 -73.57 15.99
C ALA A 186 -9.68 -74.75 16.69
N ALA A 187 -10.84 -74.53 17.33
CA ALA A 187 -11.61 -75.61 17.97
C ALA A 187 -12.20 -76.62 16.96
N TRP A 188 -12.54 -76.18 15.75
CA TRP A 188 -12.96 -77.09 14.67
C TRP A 188 -11.77 -77.89 14.13
N GLU A 189 -10.62 -77.26 13.97
CA GLU A 189 -9.38 -77.90 13.52
C GLU A 189 -8.91 -78.97 14.52
N GLU A 190 -9.01 -78.71 15.82
CA GLU A 190 -8.74 -79.70 16.87
C GLU A 190 -9.72 -80.89 16.81
N LYS A 191 -11.01 -80.65 16.55
CA LYS A 191 -12.02 -81.71 16.37
C LYS A 191 -11.82 -82.54 15.09
N LEU A 192 -11.15 -81.96 14.08
CA LEU A 192 -10.81 -82.62 12.82
C LEU A 192 -9.45 -83.34 12.90
N SER A 193 -8.69 -83.16 13.98
CA SER A 193 -7.48 -83.92 14.29
C SER A 193 -7.81 -85.43 14.44
N PRO A 194 -7.02 -86.34 13.86
CA PRO A 194 -7.54 -87.56 13.25
C PRO A 194 -7.94 -88.63 14.26
N GLY A 195 -9.21 -88.99 14.20
CA GLY A 195 -9.78 -90.18 14.81
C GLY A 195 -11.05 -90.64 14.11
N ALA A 196 -11.13 -90.58 12.78
CA ALA A 196 -12.21 -91.24 12.02
C ALA A 196 -11.86 -91.40 10.53
N ASP A 197 -11.74 -92.66 10.10
CA ASP A 197 -11.87 -93.07 8.70
C ASP A 197 -13.22 -92.59 8.14
N SER A 198 -13.23 -91.54 7.33
CA SER A 198 -14.32 -91.33 6.37
C SER A 198 -13.83 -90.57 5.14
N ASN A 199 -13.86 -91.31 4.05
CA ASN A 199 -13.42 -90.96 2.71
C ASN A 199 -14.41 -89.99 2.04
N ILE A 200 -14.49 -88.74 2.53
CA ILE A 200 -15.17 -87.65 1.81
C ILE A 200 -14.20 -86.46 1.72
N ASN A 201 -13.64 -86.29 0.52
CA ASN A 201 -12.68 -85.24 0.21
C ASN A 201 -13.38 -83.88 0.01
N TYR A 202 -13.92 -83.31 1.10
CA TYR A 202 -14.51 -81.96 1.12
C TYR A 202 -13.51 -80.86 0.75
N ALA A 203 -12.20 -81.13 0.91
CA ALA A 203 -11.14 -80.21 0.52
C ALA A 203 -11.10 -80.02 -1.01
N ASP A 204 -11.42 -81.04 -1.80
CA ASP A 204 -11.47 -80.93 -3.26
C ASP A 204 -12.68 -80.13 -3.75
N VAL A 205 -13.86 -80.26 -3.10
CA VAL A 205 -15.06 -79.50 -3.50
C VAL A 205 -14.90 -78.00 -3.21
N ILE A 206 -14.36 -77.63 -2.04
CA ILE A 206 -14.15 -76.22 -1.68
C ILE A 206 -13.05 -75.58 -2.54
N LYS A 207 -11.94 -76.30 -2.79
CA LYS A 207 -10.84 -75.77 -3.62
C LYS A 207 -11.21 -75.64 -5.09
N ASN A 208 -12.03 -76.54 -5.62
CA ASN A 208 -12.29 -76.59 -7.06
C ASN A 208 -13.54 -75.81 -7.51
N GLU A 209 -14.57 -75.65 -6.67
CA GLU A 209 -15.81 -74.99 -7.09
C GLU A 209 -16.02 -73.58 -6.51
N ALA A 210 -15.75 -73.34 -5.22
CA ALA A 210 -16.16 -72.09 -4.56
C ALA A 210 -15.08 -70.99 -4.54
N VAL A 211 -13.81 -71.35 -4.43
CA VAL A 211 -12.68 -70.40 -4.36
C VAL A 211 -12.44 -69.63 -5.67
N PRO A 212 -12.54 -70.23 -6.86
CA PRO A 212 -12.25 -69.52 -8.11
C PRO A 212 -13.23 -68.37 -8.39
N ASP A 213 -14.53 -68.59 -8.16
CA ASP A 213 -15.57 -67.57 -8.39
C ASP A 213 -15.41 -66.37 -7.46
N LEU A 214 -15.15 -66.61 -6.17
CA LEU A 214 -14.92 -65.54 -5.19
C LEU A 214 -13.65 -64.74 -5.50
N GLN A 215 -12.57 -65.41 -5.92
CA GLN A 215 -11.34 -64.73 -6.35
C GLN A 215 -11.54 -63.91 -7.62
N SER A 216 -12.39 -64.39 -8.54
CA SER A 216 -12.74 -63.66 -9.77
C SER A 216 -13.50 -62.38 -9.44
N ILE A 217 -14.55 -62.47 -8.61
CA ILE A 217 -15.37 -61.32 -8.20
C ILE A 217 -14.52 -60.27 -7.49
N MET A 218 -13.69 -60.67 -6.52
CA MET A 218 -12.80 -59.73 -5.82
C MET A 218 -11.80 -59.04 -6.76
N LYS A 219 -11.25 -59.76 -7.75
CA LYS A 219 -10.33 -59.17 -8.73
C LYS A 219 -11.03 -58.12 -9.58
N GLU A 220 -12.23 -58.42 -10.07
CA GLU A 220 -13.01 -57.48 -10.87
C GLU A 220 -13.36 -56.21 -10.08
N GLU A 221 -13.80 -56.34 -8.82
CA GLU A 221 -14.09 -55.19 -7.97
C GLU A 221 -12.87 -54.33 -7.67
N ILE A 222 -11.70 -54.96 -7.39
CA ILE A 222 -10.44 -54.25 -7.17
C ILE A 222 -10.03 -53.47 -8.42
N GLU A 223 -10.15 -54.09 -9.60
CA GLU A 223 -9.75 -53.45 -10.85
C GLU A 223 -10.69 -52.29 -11.21
N GLN A 224 -11.99 -52.47 -10.98
CA GLN A 224 -12.98 -51.41 -11.15
C GLN A 224 -12.73 -50.25 -10.18
N PHE A 225 -12.36 -50.54 -8.94
CA PHE A 225 -12.03 -49.51 -7.95
C PHE A 225 -10.77 -48.72 -8.34
N LYS A 226 -9.70 -49.40 -8.79
CA LYS A 226 -8.48 -48.74 -9.28
C LYS A 226 -8.77 -47.81 -10.44
N LYS A 227 -9.55 -48.27 -11.43
CA LYS A 227 -9.92 -47.46 -12.59
C LYS A 227 -10.71 -46.21 -12.18
N ASN A 228 -11.65 -46.35 -11.25
CA ASN A 228 -12.43 -45.21 -10.74
C ASN A 228 -11.54 -44.19 -9.99
N MET A 229 -10.52 -44.64 -9.25
CA MET A 229 -9.56 -43.75 -8.60
C MET A 229 -8.72 -42.99 -9.63
N GLU A 230 -8.15 -43.67 -10.63
CA GLU A 230 -7.36 -43.03 -11.70
C GLU A 230 -8.18 -42.00 -12.49
N ASP A 231 -9.43 -42.32 -12.84
CA ASP A 231 -10.32 -41.41 -13.54
C ASP A 231 -10.71 -40.18 -12.70
N LYS A 232 -10.72 -40.31 -11.37
CA LYS A 232 -11.00 -39.21 -10.45
C LYS A 232 -9.79 -38.28 -10.32
N ASP A 233 -8.60 -38.84 -10.15
CA ASP A 233 -7.34 -38.08 -10.07
C ASP A 233 -7.06 -37.33 -11.37
N LYS A 234 -7.31 -37.97 -12.52
CA LYS A 234 -7.17 -37.32 -13.83
C LYS A 234 -8.08 -36.11 -13.98
N ARG A 235 -9.36 -36.23 -13.60
CA ARG A 235 -10.33 -35.12 -13.64
C ARG A 235 -9.94 -33.97 -12.73
N GLN A 236 -9.50 -34.26 -11.51
CA GLN A 236 -9.03 -33.22 -10.57
C GLN A 236 -7.80 -32.48 -11.10
N LYS A 237 -6.87 -33.21 -11.74
CA LYS A 237 -5.69 -32.61 -12.34
C LYS A 237 -6.04 -31.66 -13.49
N GLU A 238 -6.91 -32.09 -14.40
CA GLU A 238 -7.35 -31.27 -15.55
C GLU A 238 -8.09 -30.00 -15.08
N GLU A 239 -8.94 -30.10 -14.05
CA GLU A 239 -9.63 -28.94 -13.46
C GLU A 239 -8.65 -27.94 -12.85
N TYR A 240 -7.66 -28.42 -12.09
CA TYR A 240 -6.63 -27.56 -11.50
C TYR A 240 -5.78 -26.85 -12.56
N GLU A 241 -5.40 -27.56 -13.62
CA GLU A 241 -4.65 -26.98 -14.74
C GLU A 241 -5.43 -25.87 -15.45
N GLN A 242 -6.75 -26.03 -15.62
CA GLN A 242 -7.62 -24.99 -16.17
C GLN A 242 -7.70 -23.76 -15.27
N GLN A 243 -7.88 -23.95 -13.95
CA GLN A 243 -7.91 -22.83 -12.99
C GLN A 243 -6.60 -22.05 -12.97
N VAL A 244 -5.46 -22.76 -13.01
CA VAL A 244 -4.13 -22.12 -13.08
C VAL A 244 -3.96 -21.33 -14.37
N GLN A 245 -4.49 -21.83 -15.49
CA GLN A 245 -4.42 -21.12 -16.77
C GLN A 245 -5.28 -19.86 -16.77
N GLU A 246 -6.49 -19.92 -16.22
CA GLU A 246 -7.40 -18.77 -16.11
C GLU A 246 -6.80 -17.65 -15.23
N LEU A 247 -6.21 -18.00 -14.09
CA LEU A 247 -5.54 -17.04 -13.21
C LEU A 247 -4.35 -16.34 -13.90
N LYS A 248 -3.57 -17.08 -14.69
CA LYS A 248 -2.46 -16.51 -15.48
C LYS A 248 -2.98 -15.55 -16.55
N ASP A 249 -4.08 -15.91 -17.22
CA ASP A 249 -4.71 -15.06 -18.24
C ASP A 249 -5.30 -13.78 -17.62
N GLU A 250 -5.88 -13.87 -16.41
CA GLU A 250 -6.39 -12.72 -15.66
C GLU A 250 -5.24 -11.79 -15.25
N GLU A 251 -4.16 -12.34 -14.68
CA GLU A 251 -3.00 -11.56 -14.25
C GLU A 251 -2.29 -10.89 -15.43
N ALA A 252 -2.22 -11.56 -16.58
CA ALA A 252 -1.68 -10.98 -17.82
C ALA A 252 -2.55 -9.84 -18.38
N ARG A 253 -3.85 -9.76 -18.00
CA ARG A 253 -4.77 -8.70 -18.44
C ARG A 253 -4.89 -7.54 -17.45
N LYS A 254 -4.59 -7.74 -16.17
CA LYS A 254 -4.70 -6.70 -15.11
C LYS A 254 -3.89 -5.43 -15.40
N ASN A 255 -2.77 -5.57 -16.11
CA ASN A 255 -1.89 -4.45 -16.44
C ASN A 255 -2.18 -3.83 -17.81
N ASN A 256 -3.15 -4.35 -18.55
CA ASN A 256 -3.48 -3.86 -19.88
C ASN A 256 -4.55 -2.77 -19.77
N ILE A 257 -4.22 -1.55 -20.17
CA ILE A 257 -5.11 -0.39 -20.11
C ILE A 257 -5.49 0.02 -21.52
N ILE A 258 -6.78 0.23 -21.79
CA ILE A 258 -7.27 0.72 -23.07
C ILE A 258 -7.62 2.20 -22.93
N ILE A 259 -6.90 3.06 -23.67
CA ILE A 259 -7.10 4.50 -23.67
C ILE A 259 -7.80 4.92 -24.97
N TYR A 260 -8.95 5.57 -24.83
CA TYR A 260 -9.72 6.12 -25.96
C TYR A 260 -9.37 7.59 -26.19
N GLY A 261 -9.52 8.06 -27.44
CA GLY A 261 -9.34 9.48 -27.77
C GLY A 261 -7.88 9.93 -27.90
N VAL A 262 -6.92 9.00 -27.98
CA VAL A 262 -5.50 9.33 -28.18
C VAL A 262 -5.30 9.82 -29.63
N PRO A 263 -4.86 11.08 -29.85
CA PRO A 263 -4.68 11.63 -31.20
C PRO A 263 -3.80 10.71 -32.08
N GLU A 264 -4.23 10.44 -33.31
CA GLU A 264 -3.52 9.51 -34.20
C GLU A 264 -2.38 10.23 -34.92
N SER A 265 -1.15 9.70 -34.84
CA SER A 265 0.00 10.27 -35.55
C SER A 265 -0.12 10.03 -37.06
N LYS A 266 0.18 11.08 -37.85
CA LYS A 266 0.15 11.07 -39.32
C LYS A 266 1.43 10.50 -39.95
N GLU A 267 2.41 10.15 -39.12
CA GLU A 267 3.67 9.58 -39.58
C GLU A 267 3.44 8.21 -40.24
N LYS A 268 4.11 7.94 -41.36
CA LYS A 268 4.05 6.63 -42.02
C LYS A 268 4.89 5.58 -41.30
N ASP A 269 5.96 6.02 -40.64
CA ASP A 269 6.88 5.17 -39.90
C ASP A 269 6.23 4.66 -38.60
N GLU A 270 6.26 3.35 -38.39
CA GLU A 270 5.71 2.73 -37.18
C GLU A 270 6.48 3.11 -35.92
N ALA A 271 7.81 3.24 -36.00
CA ALA A 271 8.63 3.58 -34.85
C ALA A 271 8.30 4.98 -34.32
N LYS A 272 8.17 5.96 -35.22
CA LYS A 272 7.77 7.33 -34.85
C LYS A 272 6.36 7.40 -34.27
N ARG A 273 5.41 6.68 -34.86
CA ARG A 273 4.03 6.63 -34.31
C ARG A 273 4.00 6.09 -32.88
N ARG A 274 4.77 5.04 -32.58
CA ARG A 274 4.89 4.50 -31.21
C ARG A 274 5.54 5.50 -30.25
N GLU A 275 6.52 6.27 -30.70
CA GLU A 275 7.16 7.30 -29.88
C GLU A 275 6.21 8.47 -29.60
N ASP A 276 5.42 8.91 -30.59
CA ASP A 276 4.38 9.91 -30.41
C ASP A 276 3.32 9.46 -29.40
N ASP A 277 2.84 8.21 -29.54
CA ASP A 277 1.87 7.59 -28.63
C ASP A 277 2.42 7.51 -27.20
N ARG A 278 3.69 7.07 -27.06
CA ARG A 278 4.40 7.01 -25.77
C ARG A 278 4.52 8.39 -25.14
N LYS A 279 4.96 9.39 -25.90
CA LYS A 279 5.12 10.76 -25.42
C LYS A 279 3.78 11.34 -24.96
N PHE A 280 2.72 11.15 -25.75
CA PHE A 280 1.38 11.60 -25.39
C PHE A 280 0.89 10.98 -24.08
N ILE A 281 1.09 9.67 -23.88
CA ILE A 281 0.69 8.98 -22.65
C ILE A 281 1.46 9.52 -21.45
N MET A 282 2.78 9.61 -21.55
CA MET A 282 3.63 10.11 -20.47
C MET A 282 3.21 11.53 -20.06
N GLU A 283 3.06 12.42 -21.04
CA GLU A 283 2.63 13.80 -20.80
C GLU A 283 1.21 13.87 -20.22
N THR A 284 0.28 13.04 -20.71
CA THR A 284 -1.10 13.03 -20.22
C THR A 284 -1.18 12.54 -18.77
N ILE A 285 -0.48 11.45 -18.44
CA ILE A 285 -0.54 10.89 -17.09
C ILE A 285 0.21 11.80 -16.10
N GLU A 286 1.40 12.29 -16.46
CA GLU A 286 2.15 13.21 -15.59
C GLU A 286 1.38 14.52 -15.36
N ASN A 287 0.85 15.15 -16.43
CA ASN A 287 0.22 16.46 -16.29
C ASN A 287 -1.22 16.42 -15.76
N LYS A 288 -1.99 15.37 -16.05
CA LYS A 288 -3.41 15.30 -15.65
C LYS A 288 -3.66 14.44 -14.42
N MET A 289 -2.84 13.42 -14.18
CA MET A 289 -3.03 12.51 -13.04
C MET A 289 -1.99 12.73 -11.94
N GLU A 290 -0.97 13.55 -12.18
CA GLU A 290 0.11 13.83 -11.22
C GLU A 290 0.86 12.55 -10.78
N ILE A 291 0.95 11.56 -11.67
CA ILE A 291 1.67 10.30 -11.44
C ILE A 291 2.98 10.34 -12.25
N GLU A 292 4.12 10.25 -11.55
CA GLU A 292 5.42 10.09 -12.20
C GLU A 292 5.54 8.68 -12.79
N ILE A 293 5.70 8.59 -14.10
CA ILE A 293 5.90 7.32 -14.81
C ILE A 293 7.34 7.26 -15.32
N SER A 294 8.00 6.11 -15.14
CA SER A 294 9.31 5.88 -15.73
C SER A 294 9.18 5.42 -17.19
N GLN A 295 10.14 5.75 -18.06
CA GLN A 295 10.13 5.25 -19.44
C GLN A 295 10.06 3.71 -19.54
N ASN A 296 10.53 3.00 -18.51
CA ASN A 296 10.51 1.54 -18.46
C ASN A 296 9.16 0.96 -17.99
N SER A 297 8.25 1.80 -17.49
CA SER A 297 6.93 1.36 -17.03
C SER A 297 6.00 0.99 -18.19
N LEU A 298 6.24 1.54 -19.37
CA LEU A 298 5.46 1.26 -20.58
C LEU A 298 6.15 0.17 -21.41
N THR A 299 5.72 -1.07 -21.22
CA THR A 299 6.37 -2.24 -21.85
C THR A 299 5.94 -2.40 -23.31
N LYS A 300 4.65 -2.21 -23.59
CA LYS A 300 4.04 -2.49 -24.90
C LYS A 300 2.98 -1.42 -25.20
N LEU A 301 2.87 -1.02 -26.45
CA LEU A 301 1.96 0.04 -26.91
C LEU A 301 1.43 -0.36 -28.28
N PHE A 302 0.12 -0.58 -28.40
CA PHE A 302 -0.50 -1.00 -29.66
C PHE A 302 -1.86 -0.38 -29.86
N ARG A 303 -2.12 0.18 -31.05
CA ARG A 303 -3.46 0.63 -31.43
C ARG A 303 -4.32 -0.54 -31.87
N LEU A 304 -5.52 -0.64 -31.32
CA LEU A 304 -6.50 -1.69 -31.62
C LEU A 304 -7.29 -1.31 -32.90
N GLY A 305 -7.41 -2.25 -33.84
CA GLY A 305 -8.18 -2.08 -35.07
C GLY A 305 -7.38 -1.63 -36.30
N LYS A 306 -8.03 -1.60 -37.47
CA LYS A 306 -7.45 -1.13 -38.74
C LYS A 306 -7.68 0.38 -38.89
N ILE A 307 -6.75 1.07 -39.56
CA ILE A 307 -6.91 2.50 -39.88
C ILE A 307 -7.98 2.60 -40.97
N GLU A 308 -9.07 3.29 -40.67
CA GLU A 308 -10.07 3.63 -41.67
C GLU A 308 -9.77 5.03 -42.24
N PRO A 309 -9.56 5.17 -43.57
CA PRO A 309 -9.10 6.43 -44.15
C PRO A 309 -10.12 7.57 -44.08
N ASN A 310 -11.37 7.29 -43.74
CA ASN A 310 -12.46 8.27 -43.68
C ASN A 310 -13.08 8.44 -42.28
N GLU A 311 -12.59 7.74 -41.25
CA GLU A 311 -13.09 7.94 -39.89
C GLU A 311 -12.24 8.98 -39.15
N GLU A 312 -12.89 10.02 -38.63
CA GLU A 312 -12.23 11.02 -37.76
C GLU A 312 -11.94 10.47 -36.36
N LYS A 313 -12.45 9.27 -36.02
CA LYS A 313 -12.34 8.73 -34.67
C LYS A 313 -10.99 8.01 -34.49
N PRO A 314 -10.13 8.45 -33.55
CA PRO A 314 -8.85 7.80 -33.33
C PRO A 314 -9.03 6.39 -32.76
N ARG A 315 -8.13 5.48 -33.15
CA ARG A 315 -8.16 4.09 -32.65
C ARG A 315 -7.80 4.02 -31.16
N PRO A 316 -8.41 3.11 -30.39
CA PRO A 316 -8.04 2.90 -28.99
C PRO A 316 -6.59 2.43 -28.88
N LEU A 317 -5.87 2.93 -27.87
CA LEU A 317 -4.49 2.56 -27.60
C LEU A 317 -4.46 1.61 -26.40
N LEU A 318 -3.98 0.38 -26.63
CA LEU A 318 -3.67 -0.59 -25.58
C LEU A 318 -2.25 -0.30 -25.06
N VAL A 319 -2.15 -0.09 -23.77
CA VAL A 319 -0.93 0.18 -23.00
C VAL A 319 -0.71 -0.97 -22.03
#